data_AF-A0A941UHF8-F1
#
_entry.id   AF-A0A941UHF8-F1
#
_cell.length_a   1.000
_cell.length_b   1.000
_cell.length_c   1.000
_cell.angle_alpha   90.00
_cell.angle_beta   90.00
_cell.angle_gamma   90.00
#
_symmetry.space_group_name_H-M   'P 1'
#
loop_
_entity.id
_entity.type
_entity.pdbx_description
1 polymer ?
#
loop_
_entity_poly.entity_id
_entity_poly.type
_entity_poly.pdbx_seq_one_letter_code
_entity_poly.pdbx_strand_id
1 'polypeptide(L)'
;YVLLVISMIYVTLPAIRGVKDYNPARAYLAFWWMTISMVFIVLTITGAGMVQVYMERLMGLDYVAVKTTYNLWFWILRAIFGVGFLIGVSIFVYDFFKLGKEPVPALSAAEQKA
;
A
#
# COMPACT_ATOMS: atom_id res chain seq x y z
N TYR A 1 4.97 -9.39 5.75
CA TYR A 1 4.35 -9.48 7.10
C TYR A 1 3.15 -8.53 7.25
N VAL A 2 3.27 -7.24 6.93
CA VAL A 2 2.17 -6.25 7.06
C VAL A 2 0.84 -6.73 6.46
N LEU A 3 0.84 -7.24 5.22
CA LEU A 3 -0.37 -7.75 4.57
C LEU A 3 -1.01 -8.92 5.32
N LEU A 4 -0.21 -9.83 5.90
CA LEU A 4 -0.74 -10.94 6.72
C LEU A 4 -1.44 -10.43 7.98
N VAL A 5 -0.86 -9.41 8.63
CA VAL A 5 -1.46 -8.78 9.80
C VAL A 5 -2.77 -8.09 9.44
N ILE A 6 -2.81 -7.37 8.31
CA ILE A 6 -4.04 -6.74 7.80
C ILE A 6 -5.10 -7.80 7.50
N SER A 7 -4.75 -8.89 6.82
CA SER A 7 -5.66 -10.01 6.55
C SER A 7 -6.20 -10.62 7.84
N MET A 8 -5.34 -10.84 8.85
CA MET A 8 -5.77 -11.33 10.15
C MET A 8 -6.78 -10.37 10.79
N ILE A 9 -6.50 -9.06 10.77
CA ILE A 9 -7.42 -8.04 11.31
C ILE A 9 -8.78 -8.12 10.62
N TYR A 10 -8.83 -8.24 9.29
CA TYR A 10 -10.10 -8.35 8.57
C TYR A 10 -10.90 -9.62 8.88
N VAL A 11 -10.22 -10.70 9.29
CA VAL A 11 -10.88 -11.94 9.72
C VAL A 11 -11.35 -11.85 11.18
N THR A 12 -10.52 -11.32 12.07
CA THR A 12 -10.80 -11.33 13.51
C THR A 12 -11.69 -10.18 13.95
N LEU A 13 -11.57 -9.01 13.32
CA LEU A 13 -12.27 -7.80 13.76
C LEU A 13 -13.81 -7.89 13.62
N PRO A 14 -14.38 -8.44 12.53
CA PRO A 14 -15.83 -8.67 12.45
C PRO A 14 -16.32 -9.66 13.52
N ALA A 15 -15.54 -10.73 13.76
CA ALA A 15 -15.86 -11.75 14.77
C ALA A 15 -15.88 -11.15 16.19
N ILE A 16 -14.90 -10.30 16.53
CA ILE A 16 -14.84 -9.57 17.81
C ILE A 16 -16.00 -8.57 17.95
N ARG A 17 -16.42 -7.94 16.84
CA ARG A 17 -17.51 -6.95 16.83
C ARG A 17 -18.91 -7.57 16.71
N GLY A 18 -19.02 -8.90 16.58
CA GLY A 18 -20.30 -9.60 16.48
C GLY A 18 -21.07 -9.33 15.20
N VAL A 19 -20.40 -8.89 14.12
CA VAL A 19 -21.04 -8.54 12.85
C VAL A 19 -20.86 -9.69 11.85
N LYS A 20 -21.98 -10.22 11.35
CA LYS A 20 -22.01 -11.37 10.41
C LYS A 20 -21.72 -10.98 8.96
N ASP A 21 -22.20 -9.81 8.54
CA ASP A 21 -22.04 -9.32 7.17
C ASP A 21 -21.42 -7.93 7.16
N TYR A 22 -20.34 -7.78 6.40
CA TYR A 22 -19.66 -6.50 6.17
C TYR A 22 -19.30 -6.37 4.69
N ASN A 23 -19.14 -5.14 4.21
CA ASN A 23 -18.76 -4.89 2.83
C ASN A 23 -17.22 -4.93 2.67
N PRO A 24 -16.64 -5.92 1.95
CA PRO A 24 -15.19 -6.03 1.77
C PRO A 24 -14.62 -5.09 0.70
N ALA A 25 -15.45 -4.33 -0.04
CA ALA A 25 -14.98 -3.49 -1.15
C ALA A 25 -13.89 -2.48 -0.73
N ARG A 26 -14.02 -1.87 0.46
CA ARG A 26 -13.03 -0.92 0.98
C ARG A 26 -11.71 -1.60 1.35
N ALA A 27 -11.78 -2.83 1.87
CA ALA A 27 -10.60 -3.63 2.16
C ALA A 27 -9.80 -3.94 0.89
N TYR A 28 -10.49 -4.31 -0.20
CA TYR A 28 -9.85 -4.53 -1.50
C TYR A 28 -9.22 -3.26 -2.07
N LEU A 29 -9.90 -2.12 -1.97
CA LEU A 29 -9.34 -0.83 -2.39
C LEU A 29 -8.06 -0.48 -1.61
N ALA A 30 -8.09 -0.59 -0.28
CA ALA A 30 -6.91 -0.34 0.56
C ALA A 30 -5.76 -1.29 0.20
N PHE A 31 -6.06 -2.58 0.00
CA PHE A 31 -5.08 -3.59 -0.41
C PHE A 31 -4.41 -3.25 -1.74
N TRP A 32 -5.19 -2.87 -2.76
CA TRP A 32 -4.64 -2.51 -4.08
C TRP A 32 -3.78 -1.26 -4.03
N TRP A 33 -4.24 -0.20 -3.34
CA TRP A 33 -3.44 1.01 -3.16
C TRP A 33 -2.12 0.73 -2.46
N MET A 34 -2.13 0.00 -1.34
CA MET A 34 -0.90 -0.36 -0.63
C MET A 34 0.04 -1.21 -1.49
N THR A 35 -0.48 -2.23 -2.17
CA THR A 35 0.33 -3.18 -2.94
C THR A 35 0.98 -2.52 -4.14
N ILE A 36 0.20 -1.77 -4.94
CA ILE A 36 0.70 -1.08 -6.13
C ILE A 36 1.77 -0.07 -5.73
N SER A 37 1.50 0.76 -4.73
CA SER A 37 2.49 1.74 -4.25
C SER A 37 3.78 1.07 -3.77
N MET A 38 3.69 -0.08 -3.09
CA MET A 38 4.89 -0.77 -2.61
C MET A 38 5.72 -1.40 -3.74
N VAL A 39 5.06 -1.93 -4.78
CA VAL A 39 5.75 -2.42 -5.98
C VAL A 39 6.53 -1.28 -6.66
N PHE A 40 5.91 -0.11 -6.84
CA PHE A 40 6.60 1.04 -7.45
C PHE A 40 7.75 1.59 -6.60
N ILE A 41 7.63 1.59 -5.27
CA ILE A 41 8.73 1.96 -4.37
C ILE A 41 9.92 1.00 -4.57
N VAL A 42 9.67 -0.30 -4.62
CA VAL A 42 10.71 -1.31 -4.83
C VAL A 42 11.38 -1.13 -6.20
N LEU A 43 10.61 -0.93 -7.27
CA LEU A 43 11.15 -0.69 -8.60
C LEU A 43 12.02 0.56 -8.65
N THR A 44 11.59 1.64 -7.99
CA THR A 44 12.35 2.90 -7.93
C THR A 44 13.68 2.73 -7.17
N ILE A 45 13.66 2.03 -6.03
CA ILE A 45 14.87 1.74 -5.25
C ILE A 45 15.81 0.81 -6.03
N THR A 46 15.26 -0.18 -6.74
CA THR A 46 16.03 -1.08 -7.59
C THR A 46 16.72 -0.29 -8.71
N GLY A 47 15.98 0.58 -9.40
CA GLY A 47 16.54 1.47 -10.42
C GLY A 47 17.64 2.39 -9.88
N ALA A 48 17.44 2.98 -8.70
CA ALA A 48 18.45 3.78 -8.02
C ALA A 48 19.72 2.96 -7.72
N GLY A 49 19.56 1.73 -7.24
CA GLY A 49 20.65 0.81 -6.98
C GLY A 49 21.43 0.44 -8.25
N MET A 50 20.75 0.20 -9.37
CA MET A 50 21.42 -0.05 -10.66
C MET A 50 22.26 1.13 -11.11
N VAL A 51 21.70 2.35 -11.04
CA VAL A 51 22.45 3.58 -11.39
C VAL A 51 23.64 3.77 -10.45
N GLN A 52 23.45 3.53 -9.14
CA GLN A 52 24.53 3.65 -8.16
C GLN A 52 25.67 2.68 -8.48
N VAL A 53 25.37 1.40 -8.73
CA VAL A 53 26.39 0.39 -9.07
C VAL A 53 27.08 0.74 -10.38
N TYR A 54 26.34 1.19 -11.40
CA TYR A 54 26.93 1.60 -12.68
C TYR A 54 27.94 2.75 -12.50
N MET A 55 27.55 3.81 -11.78
CA MET A 55 28.40 4.99 -11.61
C MET A 55 29.59 4.73 -10.67
N GLU A 56 29.39 4.03 -9.55
CA GLU A 56 30.46 3.80 -8.56
C GLU A 56 31.39 2.65 -8.97
N ARG A 57 30.85 1.54 -9.52
CA ARG A 57 31.64 0.33 -9.78
C ARG A 57 32.18 0.23 -11.21
N LEU A 58 31.43 0.71 -12.21
CA LEU A 58 31.90 0.66 -13.60
C LEU A 58 32.66 1.94 -13.99
N MET A 59 32.16 3.12 -13.58
CA MET A 59 32.81 4.40 -13.93
C MET A 59 33.81 4.91 -12.88
N GLY A 60 33.87 4.29 -11.70
CA GLY A 60 34.83 4.63 -10.65
C GLY A 60 34.61 6.02 -10.04
N LEU A 61 33.40 6.58 -10.14
CA LEU A 61 33.07 7.88 -9.58
C LEU A 61 32.94 7.80 -8.05
N ASP A 62 33.27 8.91 -7.37
CA ASP A 62 33.11 9.02 -5.92
C ASP A 62 31.64 8.98 -5.49
N TYR A 63 31.39 8.31 -4.37
CA TYR A 63 30.06 8.11 -3.79
C TYR A 63 29.28 9.41 -3.60
N VAL A 64 29.94 10.48 -3.14
CA VAL A 64 29.28 11.77 -2.86
C VAL A 64 28.91 12.49 -4.16
N ALA A 65 29.80 12.45 -5.15
CA ALA A 65 29.54 13.02 -6.47
C ALA A 65 28.35 12.33 -7.14
N VAL A 66 28.33 10.99 -7.11
CA VAL A 66 27.27 10.15 -7.66
C VAL A 66 25.93 10.49 -7.00
N LYS A 67 25.87 10.52 -5.66
CA LYS A 67 24.61 10.83 -4.96
C LYS A 67 24.10 12.24 -5.20
N THR A 68 24.99 13.22 -5.34
CA THR A 68 24.57 14.60 -5.60
C THR A 68 23.80 14.72 -6.92
N THR A 69 24.12 13.88 -7.91
CA THR A 69 23.52 13.95 -9.26
C THR A 69 22.14 13.29 -9.36
N TYR A 70 21.96 12.05 -8.87
CA TYR A 70 20.71 11.31 -9.11
C TYR A 70 19.77 11.24 -7.89
N ASN A 71 20.26 11.45 -6.66
CA ASN A 71 19.49 11.18 -5.43
C ASN A 71 18.17 11.97 -5.37
N LEU A 72 18.18 13.24 -5.79
CA LEU A 72 16.99 14.10 -5.75
C LEU A 72 15.81 13.50 -6.52
N TRP A 73 16.04 13.03 -7.75
CA TRP A 73 14.97 12.49 -8.61
C TRP A 73 14.39 11.18 -8.06
N PHE A 74 15.24 10.25 -7.61
CA PHE A 74 14.77 9.00 -7.02
C PHE A 74 14.09 9.21 -5.67
N TRP A 75 14.48 10.22 -4.90
CA TRP A 75 13.83 10.58 -3.66
C TRP A 75 12.43 11.15 -3.90
N ILE A 76 12.26 12.04 -4.88
CA ILE A 76 10.96 12.58 -5.28
C ILE A 76 10.02 11.46 -5.76
N LEU A 77 10.49 10.57 -6.64
CA LEU A 77 9.69 9.43 -7.11
C LEU A 77 9.24 8.53 -5.95
N ARG A 78 10.17 8.19 -5.05
CA ARG A 78 9.84 7.44 -3.84
C ARG A 78 8.81 8.17 -2.97
N ALA A 79 8.92 9.49 -2.82
CA ALA A 79 7.99 10.28 -2.02
C ALA A 79 6.58 10.25 -2.63
N ILE A 80 6.45 10.38 -3.96
CA ILE A 80 5.18 10.29 -4.68
C ILE A 80 4.52 8.92 -4.45
N PHE A 81 5.25 7.83 -4.62
CA PHE A 81 4.70 6.50 -4.36
C PHE A 81 4.42 6.26 -2.87
N GLY A 82 5.21 6.88 -1.98
CA GLY A 82 4.96 6.89 -0.54
C GLY A 82 3.63 7.56 -0.16
N VAL A 83 3.27 8.65 -0.84
CA VAL A 83 1.95 9.29 -0.68
C VAL A 83 0.84 8.34 -1.13
N GLY A 84 1.01 7.62 -2.24
CA GLY A 84 0.06 6.58 -2.67
C GLY A 84 -0.14 5.49 -1.62
N PHE A 85 0.95 5.04 -0.98
CA PHE A 85 0.87 4.08 0.12
C PHE A 85 0.13 4.67 1.33
N LEU A 86 0.36 5.94 1.65
CA LEU A 86 -0.30 6.65 2.75
C LEU A 86 -1.81 6.80 2.52
N ILE A 87 -2.24 7.00 1.27
CA ILE A 87 -3.66 6.96 0.87
C ILE A 87 -4.26 5.58 1.16
N GLY A 88 -3.57 4.50 0.76
CA GLY A 88 -4.00 3.13 1.08
C GLY A 88 -4.15 2.87 2.58
N VAL A 89 -3.18 3.33 3.39
CA VAL A 89 -3.24 3.26 4.87
C VAL A 89 -4.42 4.05 5.41
N SER A 90 -4.69 5.24 4.88
CA SER A 90 -5.80 6.08 5.34
C SER A 90 -7.15 5.40 5.09
N ILE A 91 -7.33 4.76 3.93
CA ILE A 91 -8.53 3.97 3.62
C ILE A 91 -8.66 2.80 4.59
N PHE A 92 -7.57 2.06 4.84
CA PHE A 92 -7.56 0.96 5.81
C PHE A 92 -7.94 1.41 7.23
N VAL A 93 -7.36 2.51 7.72
CA VAL A 93 -7.65 3.05 9.05
C VAL A 93 -9.12 3.48 9.15
N TYR A 94 -9.63 4.17 8.14
CA TYR A 94 -11.04 4.56 8.08
C TYR A 94 -11.97 3.34 8.12
N ASP A 95 -11.66 2.33 7.33
CA ASP A 95 -12.42 1.09 7.26
C ASP A 95 -12.37 0.31 8.58
N PHE A 96 -11.21 0.25 9.23
CA PHE A 96 -11.02 -0.36 10.55
C PHE A 96 -11.96 0.24 11.61
N PHE A 97 -12.20 1.56 11.61
CA PHE A 97 -13.12 2.19 12.55
C PHE A 97 -14.60 1.99 12.20
N LYS A 98 -14.92 1.81 10.91
CA LYS A 98 -16.28 1.60 10.41
C LYS A 98 -16.73 0.15 10.36
N LEU A 99 -15.80 -0.80 10.34
CA LEU A 99 -16.09 -2.23 10.24
C LEU A 99 -17.05 -2.67 11.35
N GLY A 100 -18.29 -3.02 11.03
CA GLY A 100 -19.30 -3.41 12.02
C GLY A 100 -20.13 -2.28 12.65
N LYS A 101 -20.07 -1.06 12.13
CA LYS A 101 -21.02 0.02 12.45
C LYS A 101 -21.99 0.36 11.30
N GLU A 102 -21.67 -0.04 10.07
CA GLU A 102 -22.52 0.22 8.91
C GLU A 102 -23.44 -0.97 8.62
N PRO A 103 -24.76 -0.75 8.44
CA PRO A 103 -25.66 -1.77 7.91
C PRO A 103 -25.22 -2.18 6.51
N VAL A 104 -25.30 -3.48 6.21
CA VAL A 104 -25.03 -4.02 4.87
C VAL A 104 -25.83 -3.24 3.83
N PRO A 105 -25.19 -2.66 2.78
CA PRO A 105 -25.91 -1.99 1.72
C PRO A 105 -26.93 -2.94 1.09
N ALA A 106 -28.20 -2.54 1.03
CA ALA A 106 -29.34 -3.35 0.61
C ALA A 106 -29.23 -3.98 -0.80
N LEU A 107 -28.25 -3.56 -1.62
CA LEU A 107 -27.94 -4.17 -2.91
C LEU A 107 -27.55 -5.66 -2.79
N SER A 108 -26.89 -6.07 -1.68
CA SER A 108 -26.57 -7.48 -1.42
C SER A 108 -27.81 -8.33 -1.10
N ALA A 109 -28.89 -7.71 -0.60
CA ALA A 109 -30.13 -8.43 -0.28
C ALA A 109 -30.99 -8.72 -1.52
N ALA A 110 -30.76 -7.99 -2.62
CA ALA A 110 -31.41 -8.22 -3.90
C ALA A 110 -30.76 -9.39 -4.68
N GLU A 111 -29.44 -9.53 -4.61
CA GLU A 111 -28.71 -10.65 -5.25
C GLU A 111 -28.87 -11.98 -4.51
N GLN A 112 -29.14 -11.98 -3.20
CA GLN A 112 -29.42 -13.22 -2.45
C GLN A 112 -30.84 -13.78 -2.69
N LYS A 113 -31.71 -13.05 -3.40
CA LYS A 113 -33.09 -13.47 -3.70
C LYS A 113 -33.34 -13.79 -5.18
N ALA A 114 -32.32 -13.72 -6.04
CA ALA A 114 -32.37 -14.09 -7.45
C ALA A 114 -31.63 -15.41 -7.68
#